data_AF-A0A091N1S5-F1
#
_entry.id   AF-A0A091N1S5-F1
#
_cell.length_a   1.000
_cell.length_b   1.000
_cell.length_c   1.000
_cell.angle_alpha   90.00
_cell.angle_beta   90.00
_cell.angle_gamma   90.00
#
_symmetry.space_group_name_H-M   'P 1'
#
loop_
_entity.id
_entity.type
_entity.pdbx_description
1 polymer ?
#
loop_
_entity_poly.entity_id
_entity_poly.type
_entity_poly.pdbx_seq_one_letter_code
_entity_poly.pdbx_strand_id
1 'polypeptide(L)'
;SVNIVAFGYERDGFSEDNQQPSLIWSYLRRSALISQIDSSLSASHVGNPVFTEYQACVFGNVRLVVHDCPVWDIFHSDYYTSCRLIGGADIIVIKYSVNDKTSFQELKDSYVPVVKKALKHSSVPVIISAVGARKNGVPCTCPLCTSDRRSCVTTSEGVQLAKELGATYLELHTLNDFYIQKYFGGVLEYFMIQSLNQKSSEKMKKRKKSKKCHRVQPPQLEQPEKMPILKSEASHYNADLHNLLCCCQCADVAFYPEDLSTVVEAHKVILCSVSHLFMLLFEVKSPDDIHDASIVQMARSLFVVEAEPALSPAPCGVPPCIPPVRVMVKDSAFCSCLPDILHFIYSGTWR
;
A
#
# COMPACT_ATOMS: atom_id res chain seq x y z
N SER A 1 -9.41 -8.05 18.25
CA SER A 1 -9.96 -6.91 17.53
C SER A 1 -8.98 -5.75 17.55
N VAL A 2 -9.11 -4.89 16.56
CA VAL A 2 -8.47 -3.57 16.49
C VAL A 2 -9.58 -2.52 16.54
N ASN A 3 -9.44 -1.54 17.42
CA ASN A 3 -10.36 -0.43 17.58
C ASN A 3 -9.70 0.85 17.08
N ILE A 4 -10.30 1.53 16.12
CA ILE A 4 -9.80 2.78 15.57
C ILE A 4 -10.80 3.88 15.91
N VAL A 5 -10.30 5.04 16.31
CA VAL A 5 -11.13 6.23 16.48
C VAL A 5 -10.60 7.31 15.55
N ALA A 6 -11.45 7.77 14.65
CA ALA A 6 -11.15 8.84 13.70
C ALA A 6 -11.87 10.12 14.12
N PHE A 7 -11.16 11.24 14.21
CA PHE A 7 -11.69 12.54 14.61
C PHE A 7 -11.46 13.59 13.54
N GLY A 8 -12.44 14.47 13.37
CA GLY A 8 -12.33 15.68 12.55
C GLY A 8 -12.94 15.52 11.16
N TYR A 9 -12.89 16.60 10.39
CA TYR A 9 -13.63 16.74 9.14
C TYR A 9 -12.69 16.98 7.97
N GLU A 10 -12.76 16.14 6.95
CA GLU A 10 -11.85 16.12 5.80
C GLU A 10 -12.41 16.77 4.53
N ARG A 11 -13.66 17.24 4.54
CA ARG A 11 -14.29 17.84 3.36
C ARG A 11 -14.16 19.35 3.36
N ASP A 12 -14.06 19.93 2.15
CA ASP A 12 -14.13 21.37 1.96
C ASP A 12 -15.57 21.85 2.20
N GLY A 13 -15.76 22.85 3.07
CA GLY A 13 -17.08 23.44 3.36
C GLY A 13 -17.79 24.08 2.15
N PHE A 14 -17.16 24.11 0.97
CA PHE A 14 -17.68 24.71 -0.27
C PHE A 14 -18.16 23.68 -1.31
N SER A 15 -18.10 22.38 -1.02
CA SER A 15 -18.59 21.34 -1.93
C SER A 15 -19.96 20.83 -1.45
N GLU A 16 -21.05 21.33 -2.06
CA GLU A 16 -22.40 20.77 -1.87
C GLU A 16 -22.56 19.36 -2.44
N ASP A 17 -21.53 18.82 -3.11
CA ASP A 17 -21.55 17.48 -3.65
C ASP A 17 -21.36 16.45 -2.53
N ASN A 18 -22.49 16.07 -1.92
CA ASN A 18 -22.59 15.15 -0.79
C ASN A 18 -22.17 13.70 -1.15
N GLN A 19 -21.71 13.47 -2.39
CA GLN A 19 -21.38 12.15 -2.95
C GLN A 19 -19.94 11.69 -2.69
N GLN A 20 -19.01 12.55 -2.25
CA GLN A 20 -17.63 12.09 -2.01
C GLN A 20 -17.50 11.23 -0.74
N PRO A 21 -17.02 9.97 -0.86
CA PRO A 21 -16.86 9.07 0.28
C PRO A 21 -15.83 9.59 1.30
N SER A 22 -16.08 9.41 2.60
CA SER A 22 -15.14 9.82 3.67
C SER A 22 -13.80 9.07 3.56
N LEU A 23 -12.74 9.57 4.20
CA LEU A 23 -11.42 8.92 4.17
C LEU A 23 -11.50 7.47 4.67
N ILE A 24 -12.16 7.28 5.82
CA ILE A 24 -12.34 5.96 6.44
C ILE A 24 -13.21 5.07 5.56
N TRP A 25 -14.34 5.58 5.07
CA TRP A 25 -15.24 4.80 4.22
C TRP A 25 -14.55 4.37 2.92
N SER A 26 -13.78 5.27 2.30
CA SER A 26 -13.01 5.01 1.09
C SER A 26 -11.92 3.97 1.28
N TYR A 27 -11.27 3.97 2.45
CA TYR A 27 -10.31 2.92 2.81
C TYR A 27 -11.01 1.58 2.98
N LEU A 28 -12.08 1.55 3.79
CA LEU A 28 -12.77 0.31 4.15
C LEU A 28 -13.39 -0.38 2.92
N ARG A 29 -14.06 0.38 2.05
CA ARG A 29 -14.76 -0.17 0.87
C ARG A 29 -13.82 -0.84 -0.13
N ARG A 30 -12.56 -0.42 -0.19
CA ARG A 30 -11.63 -0.74 -1.28
C ARG A 30 -10.40 -1.52 -0.84
N SER A 31 -10.22 -1.78 0.45
CA SER A 31 -9.09 -2.57 0.92
C SER A 31 -9.35 -4.06 0.67
N ALA A 32 -8.44 -4.70 -0.06
CA ALA A 32 -8.49 -6.13 -0.34
C ALA A 32 -8.35 -7.01 0.93
N LEU A 33 -7.93 -6.43 2.05
CA LEU A 33 -7.80 -7.12 3.33
C LEU A 33 -9.12 -7.19 4.10
N ILE A 34 -10.18 -6.54 3.62
CA ILE A 34 -11.48 -6.45 4.27
C ILE A 34 -12.48 -7.45 3.67
N SER A 35 -13.08 -8.30 4.51
CA SER A 35 -14.01 -9.35 4.06
C SER A 35 -15.50 -9.05 4.28
N GLN A 36 -15.86 -8.18 5.23
CA GLN A 36 -17.23 -7.74 5.48
C GLN A 36 -17.20 -6.29 6.01
N ILE A 37 -18.22 -5.48 5.70
CA ILE A 37 -18.36 -4.10 6.17
C ILE A 37 -19.81 -3.85 6.60
N ASP A 38 -20.03 -3.52 7.87
CA ASP A 38 -21.32 -3.07 8.40
C ASP A 38 -21.19 -1.63 8.90
N SER A 39 -22.18 -0.78 8.62
CA SER A 39 -22.22 0.61 9.09
C SER A 39 -23.47 0.84 9.94
N SER A 40 -23.30 1.35 11.15
CA SER A 40 -24.39 1.72 12.05
C SER A 40 -24.22 3.14 12.58
N LEU A 41 -25.32 3.90 12.62
CA LEU A 41 -25.36 5.25 13.18
C LEU A 41 -25.87 5.16 14.62
N SER A 42 -25.07 5.60 15.60
CA SER A 42 -25.54 5.70 16.99
C SER A 42 -26.18 7.08 17.22
N ALA A 43 -27.49 7.10 17.44
CA ALA A 43 -28.25 8.33 17.69
C ALA A 43 -28.66 8.42 19.17
N SER A 44 -28.17 9.44 19.86
CA SER A 44 -28.83 9.98 21.06
C SER A 44 -28.58 11.49 21.09
N HIS A 45 -29.69 12.23 21.12
CA HIS A 45 -29.85 13.70 21.02
C HIS A 45 -30.16 14.23 19.61
N VAL A 46 -31.18 15.10 19.56
CA VAL A 46 -31.84 15.64 18.36
C VAL A 46 -30.86 16.58 17.63
N GLY A 47 -30.16 16.06 16.62
CA GLY A 47 -29.29 16.83 15.72
C GLY A 47 -27.98 16.11 15.42
N ASN A 48 -27.83 15.63 14.17
CA ASN A 48 -26.65 14.97 13.58
C ASN A 48 -26.09 13.72 14.32
N PRO A 49 -25.73 12.63 13.62
CA PRO A 49 -25.12 11.47 14.27
C PRO A 49 -23.75 11.87 14.89
N VAL A 50 -23.58 11.60 16.19
CA VAL A 50 -22.38 11.95 16.97
C VAL A 50 -21.12 11.26 16.42
N PHE A 51 -21.28 10.04 15.90
CA PHE A 51 -20.26 9.32 15.14
C PHE A 51 -20.90 8.21 14.29
N THR A 52 -20.18 7.75 13.27
CA THR A 52 -20.52 6.55 12.48
C THR A 52 -19.63 5.40 12.91
N GLU A 53 -20.22 4.24 13.24
CA GLU A 53 -19.46 3.04 13.53
C GLU A 53 -19.37 2.17 12.26
N TYR A 54 -18.15 1.81 11.88
CA TYR A 54 -17.89 0.83 10.85
C TYR A 54 -17.30 -0.43 11.47
N GLN A 55 -17.86 -1.59 11.15
CA GLN A 55 -17.31 -2.87 11.53
C GLN A 55 -16.82 -3.59 10.30
N ALA A 56 -15.62 -4.17 10.39
CA ALA A 56 -15.04 -4.95 9.33
C ALA A 56 -14.20 -6.12 9.84
N CYS A 57 -13.82 -7.03 8.95
CA CYS A 57 -12.85 -8.08 9.23
C CYS A 57 -11.60 -7.85 8.38
N VAL A 58 -10.47 -7.58 9.03
CA VAL A 58 -9.16 -7.37 8.39
C VAL A 58 -8.24 -8.56 8.62
N PHE A 59 -7.26 -8.77 7.73
CA PHE A 59 -6.24 -9.83 7.85
C PHE A 59 -6.86 -11.22 8.07
N GLY A 60 -7.88 -11.55 7.28
CA GLY A 60 -8.69 -12.76 7.42
C GLY A 60 -9.80 -12.61 8.45
N ASN A 61 -9.47 -12.74 9.75
CA ASN A 61 -10.48 -12.91 10.81
C ASN A 61 -10.35 -11.89 11.97
N VAL A 62 -9.55 -10.83 11.82
CA VAL A 62 -9.41 -9.82 12.88
C VAL A 62 -10.56 -8.82 12.77
N ARG A 63 -11.45 -8.80 13.77
CA ARG A 63 -12.49 -7.78 13.87
C ARG A 63 -11.86 -6.38 13.99
N LEU A 64 -12.16 -5.50 13.06
CA LEU A 64 -11.89 -4.07 13.04
C LEU A 64 -13.17 -3.32 13.42
N VAL A 65 -13.08 -2.39 14.35
CA VAL A 65 -14.16 -1.46 14.69
C VAL A 65 -13.62 -0.05 14.54
N VAL A 66 -14.27 0.78 13.74
CA VAL A 66 -13.88 2.18 13.51
C VAL A 66 -15.02 3.09 13.96
N HIS A 67 -14.74 3.97 14.91
CA HIS A 67 -15.64 5.06 15.28
C HIS A 67 -15.17 6.32 14.54
N ASP A 68 -15.95 6.76 13.55
CA ASP A 68 -15.67 7.96 12.75
C ASP A 68 -16.50 9.14 13.27
N CYS A 69 -15.82 10.08 13.92
CA CYS A 69 -16.37 11.24 14.61
C CYS A 69 -16.04 12.51 13.79
N PRO A 70 -16.88 12.92 12.82
CA PRO A 70 -16.60 14.06 11.96
C PRO A 70 -16.59 15.39 12.71
N VAL A 71 -17.36 15.49 13.81
CA VAL A 71 -17.46 16.69 14.63
C VAL A 71 -16.74 16.46 15.96
N TRP A 72 -16.04 17.50 16.43
CA TRP A 72 -15.29 17.45 17.69
C TRP A 72 -16.17 17.68 18.94
N ASP A 73 -17.47 17.89 18.76
CA ASP A 73 -18.44 18.17 19.83
C ASP A 73 -18.48 17.11 20.93
N ILE A 74 -18.04 15.88 20.65
CA ILE A 74 -17.91 14.81 21.65
C ILE A 74 -17.02 15.22 22.83
N PHE A 75 -16.00 16.06 22.58
CA PHE A 75 -15.11 16.58 23.62
C PHE A 75 -15.77 17.66 24.49
N HIS A 76 -16.75 18.37 23.94
CA HIS A 76 -17.50 19.42 24.65
C HIS A 76 -18.69 18.87 25.41
N SER A 77 -19.37 17.85 24.86
CA SER A 77 -20.57 17.28 25.45
C SER A 77 -20.27 16.33 26.62
N ASP A 78 -19.26 15.46 26.47
CA ASP A 78 -18.92 14.46 27.49
C ASP A 78 -17.43 14.07 27.43
N TYR A 79 -16.64 14.72 28.29
CA TYR A 79 -15.21 14.42 28.47
C TYR A 79 -14.95 12.96 28.87
N TYR A 80 -15.83 12.33 29.66
CA TYR A 80 -15.65 10.94 30.10
C TYR A 80 -15.86 9.96 28.95
N THR A 81 -16.87 10.18 28.12
CA THR A 81 -17.08 9.37 26.90
C THR A 81 -15.92 9.56 25.92
N SER A 82 -15.42 10.78 25.74
CA SER A 82 -14.24 11.07 24.92
C SER A 82 -12.98 10.36 25.43
N CYS A 83 -12.72 10.41 26.73
CA CYS A 83 -11.59 9.70 27.34
C CYS A 83 -11.74 8.18 27.25
N ARG A 84 -12.96 7.66 27.33
CA ARG A 84 -13.22 6.23 27.17
C ARG A 84 -12.97 5.77 25.73
N LEU A 85 -13.36 6.55 24.74
CA LEU A 85 -13.09 6.27 23.33
C LEU A 85 -11.59 6.29 23.04
N ILE A 86 -10.88 7.34 23.49
CA ILE A 86 -9.42 7.44 23.35
C ILE A 86 -8.70 6.32 24.10
N GLY A 87 -9.13 6.00 25.32
CA GLY A 87 -8.54 4.94 26.14
C GLY A 87 -8.83 3.52 25.64
N GLY A 88 -9.89 3.34 24.86
CA GLY A 88 -10.25 2.06 24.23
C GLY A 88 -9.72 1.89 22.81
N ALA A 89 -9.12 2.94 22.24
CA ALA A 89 -8.56 2.94 20.90
C ALA A 89 -7.21 2.22 20.86
N ASP A 90 -6.96 1.52 19.77
CA ASP A 90 -5.66 0.96 19.41
C ASP A 90 -4.89 1.87 18.46
N ILE A 91 -5.60 2.73 17.73
CA ILE A 91 -5.08 3.70 16.77
C ILE A 91 -6.02 4.90 16.78
N ILE A 92 -5.47 6.10 16.77
CA ILE A 92 -6.24 7.34 16.61
C ILE A 92 -5.88 7.98 15.28
N VAL A 93 -6.90 8.37 14.51
CA VAL A 93 -6.73 9.13 13.27
C VAL A 93 -7.32 10.52 13.48
N ILE A 94 -6.56 11.56 13.21
CA ILE A 94 -7.03 12.94 13.20
C ILE A 94 -6.99 13.41 11.75
N LYS A 95 -8.14 13.80 11.21
CA LYS A 95 -8.30 14.20 9.82
C LYS A 95 -8.80 15.65 9.72
N TYR A 96 -8.24 16.40 8.77
CA TYR A 96 -8.66 17.78 8.50
C TYR A 96 -8.51 18.10 7.00
N SER A 97 -9.34 19.01 6.47
CA SER A 97 -9.15 19.56 5.13
C SER A 97 -8.00 20.59 5.12
N VAL A 98 -7.08 20.47 4.16
CA VAL A 98 -6.03 21.47 3.95
C VAL A 98 -6.58 22.83 3.52
N ASN A 99 -7.81 22.91 3.01
CA ASN A 99 -8.44 24.15 2.58
C ASN A 99 -9.35 24.77 3.65
N ASP A 100 -9.53 24.11 4.80
CA ASP A 100 -10.31 24.64 5.92
C ASP A 100 -9.39 25.10 7.05
N LYS A 101 -8.83 26.30 6.86
CA LYS A 101 -7.91 26.90 7.82
C LYS A 101 -8.57 27.20 9.18
N THR A 102 -9.85 27.52 9.18
CA THR A 102 -10.60 27.87 10.40
C THR A 102 -10.77 26.66 11.29
N SER A 103 -11.28 25.55 10.74
CA SER A 103 -11.42 24.29 11.47
C SER A 103 -10.08 23.74 11.94
N PHE A 104 -9.01 23.94 11.17
CA PHE A 104 -7.65 23.58 11.61
C PHE A 104 -7.16 24.39 12.82
N GLN A 105 -7.47 25.70 12.88
CA GLN A 105 -7.11 26.48 14.07
C GLN A 105 -7.94 26.08 15.28
N GLU A 106 -9.22 25.77 15.09
CA GLU A 106 -10.06 25.26 16.18
C GLU A 106 -9.53 23.90 16.70
N LEU A 107 -9.17 22.98 15.80
CA LEU A 107 -8.44 21.74 16.11
C LEU A 107 -7.26 22.03 17.03
N LYS A 108 -6.38 22.93 16.59
CA LYS A 108 -5.14 23.24 17.28
C LYS A 108 -5.36 23.89 18.65
N ASP A 109 -6.24 24.88 18.73
CA ASP A 109 -6.37 25.73 19.92
C ASP A 109 -7.26 25.06 20.98
N SER A 110 -8.32 24.37 20.56
CA SER A 110 -9.34 23.81 21.46
C SER A 110 -9.14 22.32 21.75
N TYR A 111 -8.83 21.51 20.72
CA TYR A 111 -8.93 20.05 20.84
C TYR A 111 -7.57 19.36 21.05
N VAL A 112 -6.47 19.87 20.49
CA VAL A 112 -5.12 19.32 20.73
C VAL A 112 -4.78 19.24 22.21
N PRO A 113 -5.03 20.25 23.06
CA PRO A 113 -4.75 20.13 24.50
C PRO A 113 -5.53 18.99 25.15
N VAL A 114 -6.78 18.77 24.73
CA VAL A 114 -7.67 17.72 25.26
C VAL A 114 -7.18 16.34 24.84
N VAL A 115 -6.91 16.16 23.55
CA VAL A 115 -6.36 14.91 22.99
C VAL A 115 -5.02 14.59 23.62
N LYS A 116 -4.11 15.56 23.69
CA LYS A 116 -2.79 15.41 24.32
C LYS A 116 -2.89 15.01 25.78
N LYS A 117 -3.83 15.62 26.53
CA LYS A 117 -4.09 15.26 27.93
C LYS A 117 -4.61 13.82 28.05
N ALA A 118 -5.52 13.39 27.18
CA ALA A 118 -6.04 12.02 27.17
C ALA A 118 -4.95 10.99 26.79
N LEU A 119 -4.01 11.37 25.93
CA LEU A 119 -2.90 10.54 25.50
C LEU A 119 -1.72 10.45 26.49
N LYS A 120 -1.65 11.29 27.53
CA LYS A 120 -0.50 11.31 28.47
C LYS A 120 -0.17 9.95 29.11
N HIS A 121 -1.17 9.10 29.29
CA HIS A 121 -1.03 7.79 29.93
C HIS A 121 -1.24 6.63 28.95
N SER A 122 -1.27 6.93 27.65
CA SER A 122 -1.59 5.98 26.59
C SER A 122 -0.51 6.01 25.52
N SER A 123 0.02 4.85 25.13
CA SER A 123 0.98 4.71 24.03
C SER A 123 0.30 4.49 22.68
N VAL A 124 -0.96 4.93 22.55
CA VAL A 124 -1.75 4.72 21.34
C VAL A 124 -1.17 5.55 20.20
N PRO A 125 -0.83 4.92 19.05
CA PRO A 125 -0.33 5.64 17.89
C PRO A 125 -1.38 6.59 17.33
N VAL A 126 -0.93 7.78 16.95
CA VAL A 126 -1.75 8.83 16.32
C VAL A 126 -1.28 9.04 14.88
N ILE A 127 -2.24 9.12 13.96
CA ILE A 127 -2.03 9.46 12.55
C ILE A 127 -2.75 10.77 12.27
N ILE A 128 -2.05 11.76 11.74
CA ILE A 128 -2.64 13.02 11.28
C ILE A 128 -2.72 12.98 9.76
N SER A 129 -3.94 13.04 9.22
CA SER A 129 -4.22 13.00 7.79
C SER A 129 -4.73 14.35 7.31
N ALA A 130 -3.89 15.08 6.59
CA ALA A 130 -4.25 16.33 5.92
C ALA A 130 -4.80 16.00 4.53
N VAL A 131 -6.07 16.33 4.26
CA VAL A 131 -6.77 15.90 3.04
C VAL A 131 -7.06 17.09 2.13
N GLY A 132 -6.80 16.95 0.84
CA GLY A 132 -7.14 17.91 -0.21
C GLY A 132 -5.94 18.52 -0.93
N ALA A 133 -6.23 19.15 -2.07
CA ALA A 133 -5.26 19.93 -2.82
C ALA A 133 -5.41 21.40 -2.41
N ARG A 134 -4.30 22.03 -2.03
CA ARG A 134 -4.28 23.43 -1.58
C ARG A 134 -4.75 24.34 -2.71
N LYS A 135 -5.88 25.00 -2.51
CA LYS A 135 -6.41 26.03 -3.39
C LYS A 135 -5.67 27.33 -3.12
N ASN A 136 -4.43 27.44 -3.60
CA ASN A 136 -3.72 28.71 -3.56
C ASN A 136 -4.42 29.69 -4.49
N GLY A 137 -5.22 30.59 -3.92
CA GLY A 137 -5.67 31.79 -4.64
C GLY A 137 -4.47 32.66 -5.02
N VAL A 138 -4.64 33.50 -6.03
CA VAL A 138 -3.63 34.52 -6.39
C VAL A 138 -3.34 35.36 -5.14
N PRO A 139 -2.07 35.45 -4.67
CA PRO A 139 -1.76 36.23 -3.48
C PRO A 139 -2.14 37.68 -3.72
N CYS A 140 -2.87 38.28 -2.78
CA CYS A 140 -3.29 39.66 -2.94
C CYS A 140 -2.05 40.57 -2.81
N THR A 141 -1.85 41.48 -3.76
CA THR A 141 -0.69 42.38 -3.80
C THR A 141 -0.82 43.59 -2.87
N CYS A 142 -1.88 43.66 -2.06
CA CYS A 142 -2.23 44.82 -1.27
C CYS A 142 -1.48 44.81 0.07
N PRO A 143 -0.67 45.83 0.40
CA PRO A 143 0.18 45.86 1.60
C PRO A 143 -0.58 45.95 2.94
N LEU A 144 -1.90 46.16 2.91
CA LEU A 144 -2.77 46.24 4.09
C LEU A 144 -3.81 45.10 4.15
N CYS A 145 -3.79 44.20 3.17
CA CYS A 145 -4.82 43.19 3.07
C CYS A 145 -4.47 41.99 3.93
N THR A 146 -5.23 41.81 5.01
CA THR A 146 -5.18 40.61 5.86
C THR A 146 -5.81 39.39 5.20
N SER A 147 -6.37 39.53 3.99
CA SER A 147 -6.93 38.40 3.24
C SER A 147 -5.88 37.42 2.72
N ASP A 148 -4.59 37.83 2.66
CA ASP A 148 -3.47 36.93 2.34
C ASP A 148 -3.04 36.03 3.52
N ARG A 149 -3.88 35.93 4.56
CA ARG A 149 -3.83 34.80 5.50
C ARG A 149 -4.18 33.54 4.71
N ARG A 150 -3.16 32.96 4.09
CA ARG A 150 -3.14 31.64 3.41
C ARG A 150 -4.39 30.84 3.78
N SER A 151 -5.38 30.84 2.90
CA SER A 151 -6.68 30.16 3.08
C SER A 151 -6.52 28.66 3.33
N CYS A 152 -5.34 28.12 3.03
CA CYS A 152 -4.97 26.73 3.20
C CYS A 152 -4.00 26.55 4.37
N VAL A 153 -4.12 25.41 5.05
CA VAL A 153 -3.15 24.90 6.03
C VAL A 153 -1.87 24.50 5.31
N THR A 154 -0.72 25.04 5.74
CA THR A 154 0.57 24.68 5.14
C THR A 154 1.08 23.34 5.68
N THR A 155 1.96 22.69 4.92
CA THR A 155 2.65 21.47 5.37
C THR A 155 3.40 21.69 6.68
N SER A 156 4.05 22.84 6.85
CA SER A 156 4.77 23.15 8.09
C SER A 156 3.85 23.19 9.31
N GLU A 157 2.62 23.69 9.16
CA GLU A 157 1.64 23.75 10.24
C GLU A 157 1.12 22.36 10.62
N GLY A 158 0.80 21.52 9.63
CA GLY A 158 0.41 20.13 9.85
C GLY A 158 1.53 19.29 10.49
N VAL A 159 2.77 19.45 10.04
CA VAL A 159 3.94 18.81 10.64
C VAL A 159 4.18 19.27 12.08
N GLN A 160 3.97 20.56 12.37
CA GLN A 160 4.10 21.08 13.72
C GLN A 160 3.05 20.49 14.66
N LEU A 161 1.80 20.38 14.20
CA LEU A 161 0.73 19.70 14.91
C LEU A 161 1.08 18.23 15.19
N ALA A 162 1.63 17.52 14.21
CA ALA A 162 2.05 16.14 14.38
C ALA A 162 3.16 15.99 15.41
N LYS A 163 4.16 16.88 15.39
CA LYS A 163 5.22 16.91 16.42
C LYS A 163 4.65 17.15 17.81
N GLU A 164 3.66 18.01 17.95
CA GLU A 164 3.05 18.32 19.24
C GLU A 164 2.32 17.12 19.88
N LEU A 165 1.74 16.26 19.04
CA LEU A 165 1.03 15.03 19.43
C LEU A 165 1.91 13.77 19.39
N GLY A 166 3.16 13.87 18.92
CA GLY A 166 4.00 12.69 18.68
C GLY A 166 3.43 11.76 17.60
N ALA A 167 2.73 12.33 16.62
CA ALA A 167 1.94 11.62 15.62
C ALA A 167 2.69 11.41 14.29
N THR A 168 2.22 10.44 13.51
CA THR A 168 2.65 10.26 12.11
C THR A 168 1.85 11.20 11.21
N TYR A 169 2.53 12.06 10.45
CA TYR A 169 1.89 13.01 9.54
C TYR A 169 1.77 12.46 8.11
N LEU A 170 0.60 12.62 7.50
CA LEU A 170 0.33 12.21 6.13
C LEU A 170 -0.47 13.29 5.39
N GLU A 171 -0.02 13.66 4.19
CA GLU A 171 -0.80 14.50 3.26
C GLU A 171 -1.40 13.64 2.14
N LEU A 172 -2.69 13.83 1.89
CA LEU A 172 -3.45 13.19 0.84
C LEU A 172 -4.02 14.27 -0.08
N HIS A 173 -3.45 14.43 -1.27
CA HIS A 173 -3.89 15.48 -2.20
C HIS A 173 -5.34 15.34 -2.64
N THR A 174 -5.85 14.11 -2.75
CA THR A 174 -7.23 13.81 -3.11
C THR A 174 -7.68 12.55 -2.39
N LEU A 175 -9.00 12.42 -2.19
CA LEU A 175 -9.63 11.17 -1.74
C LEU A 175 -9.77 10.16 -2.90
N ASN A 176 -8.67 9.92 -3.62
CA ASN A 176 -8.61 8.91 -4.68
C ASN A 176 -8.06 7.59 -4.13
N ASP A 177 -8.62 6.50 -4.65
CA ASP A 177 -8.38 5.10 -4.32
C ASP A 177 -6.90 4.78 -4.26
N PHE A 178 -6.12 5.27 -5.24
CA PHE A 178 -4.69 5.05 -5.29
C PHE A 178 -3.98 5.60 -4.04
N TYR A 179 -4.28 6.86 -3.66
CA TYR A 179 -3.62 7.50 -2.52
C TYR A 179 -4.07 6.90 -1.19
N ILE A 180 -5.37 6.63 -1.08
CA ILE A 180 -5.97 6.09 0.13
C ILE A 180 -5.47 4.66 0.38
N GLN A 181 -5.44 3.80 -0.62
CA GLN A 181 -4.99 2.42 -0.43
C GLN A 181 -3.47 2.35 -0.22
N LYS A 182 -2.69 3.07 -1.04
CA LYS A 182 -1.22 2.95 -0.99
C LYS A 182 -0.59 3.64 0.22
N TYR A 183 -1.00 4.87 0.52
CA TYR A 183 -0.34 5.67 1.55
C TYR A 183 -1.06 5.61 2.88
N PHE A 184 -2.35 5.96 2.91
CA PHE A 184 -3.11 5.91 4.16
C PHE A 184 -3.30 4.48 4.64
N GLY A 185 -3.69 3.57 3.74
CA GLY A 185 -3.88 2.15 4.01
C GLY A 185 -2.60 1.50 4.52
N GLY A 186 -1.47 1.69 3.81
CA GLY A 186 -0.18 1.14 4.23
C GLY A 186 0.25 1.60 5.64
N VAL A 187 0.09 2.89 5.97
CA VAL A 187 0.41 3.41 7.31
C VAL A 187 -0.56 2.86 8.35
N LEU A 188 -1.86 2.83 8.05
CA LEU A 188 -2.87 2.32 8.97
C LEU A 188 -2.65 0.84 9.27
N GLU A 189 -2.41 0.03 8.24
CA GLU A 189 -2.17 -1.40 8.32
C GLU A 189 -0.92 -1.73 9.12
N TYR A 190 0.16 -0.96 8.93
CA TYR A 190 1.35 -1.05 9.76
C TYR A 190 0.99 -0.90 11.25
N PHE A 191 0.24 0.14 11.62
CA PHE A 191 -0.18 0.33 13.01
C PHE A 191 -1.15 -0.76 13.50
N MET A 192 -2.04 -1.27 12.64
CA MET A 192 -2.92 -2.39 13.01
C MET A 192 -2.11 -3.64 13.37
N ILE A 193 -1.11 -3.98 12.56
CA ILE A 193 -0.21 -5.12 12.82
C ILE A 193 0.58 -4.89 14.11
N GLN A 194 1.11 -3.68 14.32
CA GLN A 194 1.83 -3.34 15.55
C GLN A 194 0.95 -3.49 16.80
N SER A 195 -0.29 -2.98 16.76
CA SER A 195 -1.23 -3.09 17.88
C SER A 195 -1.60 -4.55 18.17
N LEU A 196 -1.76 -5.38 17.14
CA LEU A 196 -2.00 -6.82 17.31
C LEU A 196 -0.80 -7.54 17.96
N ASN A 197 0.41 -7.23 17.52
CA ASN A 197 1.64 -7.81 18.07
C ASN A 197 1.87 -7.39 19.53
N GLN A 198 1.58 -6.15 19.88
CA GLN A 198 1.65 -5.68 21.26
C GLN A 198 0.67 -6.45 22.15
N LYS A 199 -0.60 -6.55 21.75
CA LYS A 199 -1.63 -7.31 22.48
C LYS A 199 -1.29 -8.78 22.66
N SER A 200 -0.72 -9.44 21.65
CA SER A 200 -0.32 -10.86 21.76
C SER A 200 0.83 -11.04 22.76
N SER A 201 1.81 -10.13 22.75
CA SER A 201 2.94 -10.14 23.67
C SER A 201 2.52 -9.93 25.14
N GLU A 202 1.58 -9.02 25.39
CA GLU A 202 1.05 -8.75 26.73
C GLU A 202 0.26 -9.93 27.28
N LYS A 203 -0.56 -10.58 26.44
CA LYS A 203 -1.25 -11.82 26.81
C LYS A 203 -0.26 -12.90 27.21
N MET A 204 0.85 -13.04 26.48
CA MET A 204 1.90 -14.00 26.82
C MET A 204 2.61 -13.65 28.14
N LYS A 205 2.89 -12.37 28.39
CA LYS A 205 3.47 -11.87 29.66
C LYS A 205 2.52 -12.10 30.85
N LYS A 206 1.22 -11.83 30.70
CA LYS A 206 0.19 -12.09 31.73
C LYS A 206 0.03 -13.59 32.01
N ARG A 207 0.03 -14.44 30.99
CA ARG A 207 -0.01 -15.92 31.14
C ARG A 207 1.21 -16.44 31.91
N LYS A 208 2.42 -15.90 31.65
CA LYS A 208 3.64 -16.22 32.42
C LYS A 208 3.57 -15.75 33.88
N LYS A 209 2.97 -14.60 34.18
CA LYS A 209 2.77 -14.12 35.57
C LYS A 209 1.72 -14.94 36.34
N SER A 210 0.66 -15.43 35.69
CA SER A 210 -0.38 -16.24 36.35
C SER A 210 0.05 -17.68 36.70
N LYS A 211 1.12 -18.20 36.08
CA LYS A 211 1.68 -19.53 36.38
C LYS A 211 2.73 -19.52 37.50
N LYS A 212 2.51 -18.73 38.56
CA LYS A 212 3.20 -18.89 39.86
C LYS A 212 2.30 -19.71 40.80
N CYS A 213 2.08 -20.98 40.49
CA CYS A 213 1.63 -21.97 41.47
C CYS A 213 2.33 -23.29 41.13
N HIS A 214 3.06 -23.81 42.12
CA HIS A 214 3.92 -25.00 42.13
C HIS A 214 4.65 -25.33 40.82
N ARG A 215 5.77 -24.65 40.61
CA ARG A 215 6.74 -25.04 39.59
C ARG A 215 7.55 -26.21 40.14
N VAL A 216 7.34 -27.42 39.62
CA VAL A 216 8.39 -28.44 39.63
C VAL A 216 9.61 -27.78 39.00
N GLN A 217 10.69 -27.69 39.77
CA GLN A 217 11.91 -27.04 39.31
C GLN A 217 12.40 -27.83 38.10
N PRO A 218 12.44 -27.24 36.90
CA PRO A 218 12.99 -27.94 35.75
C PRO A 218 14.43 -28.32 36.09
N PRO A 219 14.92 -29.49 35.65
CA PRO A 219 16.33 -29.80 35.79
C PRO A 219 17.14 -28.63 35.23
N GLN A 220 18.19 -28.23 35.95
CA GLN A 220 19.11 -27.21 35.46
C GLN A 220 19.90 -27.82 34.31
N LEU A 221 19.34 -27.70 33.11
CA LEU A 221 20.09 -27.87 31.88
C LEU A 221 21.07 -26.70 31.82
N GLU A 222 22.34 -27.01 31.56
CA GLU A 222 23.34 -25.99 31.24
C GLU A 222 22.79 -25.07 30.15
N GLN A 223 23.09 -23.78 30.25
CA GLN A 223 22.54 -22.80 29.31
C GLN A 223 22.83 -23.26 27.87
N PRO A 224 21.83 -23.25 26.98
CA PRO A 224 22.07 -23.59 25.59
C PRO A 224 23.19 -22.70 25.06
N GLU A 225 24.23 -23.33 24.52
CA GLU A 225 25.32 -22.62 23.89
C GLU A 225 24.75 -21.64 22.86
N LYS A 226 25.26 -20.40 22.88
CA LYS A 226 24.67 -19.28 22.14
C LYS A 226 24.59 -19.66 20.66
N MET A 227 23.36 -19.81 20.17
CA MET A 227 23.09 -20.27 18.82
C MET A 227 23.85 -19.40 17.81
N PRO A 228 24.59 -19.98 16.85
CA PRO A 228 25.40 -19.20 15.94
C PRO A 228 24.51 -18.25 15.16
N ILE A 229 24.96 -17.00 15.04
CA ILE A 229 24.27 -15.99 14.25
C ILE A 229 24.32 -16.46 12.80
N LEU A 230 23.18 -16.92 12.28
CA LEU A 230 23.00 -17.18 10.86
C LEU A 230 23.15 -15.84 10.14
N LYS A 231 24.32 -15.61 9.54
CA LYS A 231 24.52 -14.49 8.64
C LYS A 231 23.72 -14.80 7.38
N SER A 232 22.64 -14.06 7.15
CA SER A 232 21.96 -14.11 5.85
C SER A 232 22.95 -13.64 4.81
N GLU A 233 23.22 -14.51 3.84
CA GLU A 233 23.96 -14.12 2.65
C GLU A 233 23.14 -13.09 1.86
N ALA A 234 23.82 -12.15 1.22
CA ALA A 234 23.15 -11.16 0.38
C ALA A 234 22.54 -11.88 -0.84
N SER A 235 21.34 -11.48 -1.24
CA SER A 235 20.71 -12.08 -2.42
C SER A 235 21.54 -11.80 -3.68
N HIS A 236 21.91 -12.87 -4.40
CA HIS A 236 22.57 -12.80 -5.70
C HIS A 236 21.58 -12.69 -6.87
N TYR A 237 20.27 -12.59 -6.59
CA TYR A 237 19.20 -12.63 -7.59
C TYR A 237 19.44 -11.79 -8.84
N ASN A 238 19.89 -10.54 -8.70
CA ASN A 238 20.11 -9.67 -9.86
C ASN A 238 21.29 -10.16 -10.73
N ALA A 239 22.40 -10.54 -10.07
CA ALA A 239 23.55 -11.09 -10.77
C ALA A 239 23.21 -12.42 -11.45
N ASP A 240 22.45 -13.29 -10.79
CA ASP A 240 22.05 -14.59 -11.34
C ASP A 240 21.10 -14.43 -12.53
N LEU A 241 20.15 -13.49 -12.45
CA LEU A 241 19.23 -13.18 -13.54
C LEU A 241 19.98 -12.59 -14.74
N HIS A 242 20.88 -11.63 -14.51
CA HIS A 242 21.69 -11.03 -15.56
C HIS A 242 22.61 -12.05 -16.25
N ASN A 243 23.26 -12.90 -15.45
CA ASN A 243 24.09 -14.00 -15.96
C ASN A 243 23.30 -14.97 -16.85
N LEU A 244 22.01 -15.17 -16.61
CA LEU A 244 21.17 -16.03 -17.44
C LEU A 244 21.05 -15.49 -18.88
N LEU A 245 20.96 -14.16 -19.06
CA LEU A 245 20.99 -13.53 -20.38
C LEU A 245 22.39 -13.62 -21.01
N CYS A 246 23.45 -13.34 -20.24
CA CYS A 246 24.81 -13.34 -20.77
C CYS A 246 25.34 -14.72 -21.14
N CYS A 247 24.94 -15.76 -20.41
CA CYS A 247 25.38 -17.13 -20.65
C CYS A 247 24.43 -17.93 -21.55
N CYS A 248 23.25 -17.39 -21.87
CA CYS A 248 22.19 -18.02 -22.66
C CYS A 248 21.83 -19.46 -22.23
N GLN A 249 22.09 -19.82 -20.97
CA GLN A 249 21.87 -21.18 -20.50
C GLN A 249 20.37 -21.46 -20.45
N CYS A 250 19.93 -22.51 -21.15
CA CYS A 250 18.53 -22.91 -21.24
C CYS A 250 17.62 -21.88 -21.94
N ALA A 251 18.17 -21.05 -22.83
CA ALA A 251 17.36 -20.18 -23.67
C ALA A 251 16.39 -21.03 -24.52
N ASP A 252 15.11 -20.72 -24.43
CA ASP A 252 14.02 -21.41 -25.13
C ASP A 252 13.33 -20.51 -26.17
N VAL A 253 13.90 -19.32 -26.42
CA VAL A 253 13.50 -18.36 -27.45
C VAL A 253 14.75 -17.79 -28.12
N ALA A 254 14.70 -17.68 -29.45
CA ALA A 254 15.69 -16.99 -30.24
C ALA A 254 15.00 -15.97 -31.15
N PHE A 255 15.37 -14.70 -31.02
CA PHE A 255 14.89 -13.62 -31.87
C PHE A 255 15.81 -13.44 -33.08
N TYR A 256 15.22 -13.42 -34.26
CA TYR A 256 15.90 -13.27 -35.53
C TYR A 256 15.48 -11.96 -36.20
N PRO A 257 16.43 -11.08 -36.57
CA PRO A 257 16.13 -9.98 -37.48
C PRO A 257 15.75 -10.50 -38.87
N GLU A 258 15.00 -9.73 -39.64
CA GLU A 258 14.70 -10.06 -41.05
C GLU A 258 15.95 -10.27 -41.91
N ASP A 259 17.06 -9.59 -41.58
CA ASP A 259 18.35 -9.71 -42.27
C ASP A 259 19.22 -10.90 -41.80
N LEU A 260 18.72 -11.69 -40.85
CA LEU A 260 19.39 -12.86 -40.24
C LEU A 260 20.79 -12.55 -39.67
N SER A 261 21.06 -11.30 -39.30
CA SER A 261 22.36 -10.85 -38.77
C SER A 261 22.68 -11.46 -37.39
N THR A 262 22.19 -10.85 -36.31
CA THR A 262 22.51 -11.24 -34.92
C THR A 262 21.29 -11.81 -34.22
N VAL A 263 21.38 -13.08 -33.82
CA VAL A 263 20.35 -13.76 -33.04
C VAL A 263 20.45 -13.33 -31.58
N VAL A 264 19.30 -13.03 -30.98
CA VAL A 264 19.24 -12.67 -29.55
C VAL A 264 18.45 -13.73 -28.81
N GLU A 265 19.10 -14.41 -27.88
CA GLU A 265 18.51 -15.50 -27.10
C GLU A 265 17.86 -15.00 -25.82
N ALA A 266 16.74 -15.62 -25.43
CA ALA A 266 15.95 -15.22 -24.29
C ALA A 266 15.16 -16.40 -23.70
N HIS A 267 14.40 -16.10 -22.64
CA HIS A 267 13.69 -17.10 -21.87
C HIS A 267 12.19 -16.77 -21.80
N LYS A 268 11.31 -17.67 -22.25
CA LYS A 268 9.84 -17.48 -22.26
C LYS A 268 9.31 -17.10 -20.90
N VAL A 269 9.79 -17.77 -19.84
CA VAL A 269 9.32 -17.52 -18.47
C VAL A 269 9.56 -16.08 -18.04
N ILE A 270 10.72 -15.52 -18.39
CA ILE A 270 11.09 -14.14 -18.07
C ILE A 270 10.28 -13.17 -18.93
N LEU A 271 10.23 -13.39 -20.24
CA LEU A 271 9.45 -12.56 -21.17
C LEU A 271 7.95 -12.52 -20.82
N CYS A 272 7.35 -13.67 -20.53
CA CYS A 272 5.93 -13.76 -20.15
C CYS A 272 5.63 -13.06 -18.82
N SER A 273 6.58 -13.08 -17.88
CA SER A 273 6.41 -12.40 -16.58
C SER A 273 6.35 -10.88 -16.69
N VAL A 274 6.88 -10.30 -17.78
CA VAL A 274 7.08 -8.85 -17.91
C VAL A 274 6.13 -8.19 -18.91
N SER A 275 5.51 -8.96 -19.81
CA SER A 275 4.56 -8.40 -20.77
C SER A 275 3.51 -9.40 -21.25
N HIS A 276 2.27 -8.92 -21.32
CA HIS A 276 1.16 -9.63 -21.95
C HIS A 276 1.37 -9.86 -23.45
N LEU A 277 2.19 -9.04 -24.10
CA LEU A 277 2.58 -9.24 -25.50
C LEU A 277 3.29 -10.58 -25.68
N PHE A 278 4.24 -10.90 -24.81
CA PHE A 278 4.99 -12.17 -24.88
C PHE A 278 4.12 -13.36 -24.47
N MET A 279 3.16 -13.16 -23.54
CA MET A 279 2.18 -14.21 -23.22
C MET A 279 1.29 -14.56 -24.43
N LEU A 280 0.91 -13.59 -25.27
CA LEU A 280 0.24 -13.88 -26.55
C LEU A 280 1.18 -14.58 -27.52
N LEU A 281 2.40 -14.05 -27.67
CA LEU A 281 3.37 -14.51 -28.65
C LEU A 281 3.72 -15.99 -28.45
N PHE A 282 3.80 -16.45 -27.20
CA PHE A 282 4.11 -17.83 -26.86
C PHE A 282 2.87 -18.67 -26.52
N GLU A 283 1.67 -18.21 -26.92
CA GLU A 283 0.40 -18.94 -26.77
C GLU A 283 0.06 -19.32 -25.31
N VAL A 284 0.59 -18.58 -24.33
CA VAL A 284 0.27 -18.75 -22.90
C VAL A 284 -1.11 -18.18 -22.59
N LYS A 285 -1.51 -17.11 -23.29
CA LYS A 285 -2.85 -16.51 -23.22
C LYS A 285 -3.47 -16.42 -24.61
N SER A 286 -4.79 -16.57 -24.67
CA SER A 286 -5.52 -16.32 -25.90
C SER A 286 -5.71 -14.82 -26.14
N PRO A 287 -5.91 -14.37 -27.39
CA PRO A 287 -6.27 -12.99 -27.70
C PRO A 287 -7.54 -12.52 -26.97
N ASP A 288 -8.47 -13.44 -26.69
CA ASP A 288 -9.73 -13.15 -26.02
C ASP A 288 -9.54 -12.83 -24.52
N ASP A 289 -8.44 -13.30 -23.93
CA ASP A 289 -8.07 -13.05 -22.52
C ASP A 289 -7.45 -11.66 -22.30
N ILE A 290 -7.28 -10.86 -23.36
CA ILE A 290 -6.61 -9.56 -23.31
C ILE A 290 -7.58 -8.44 -23.66
N HIS A 291 -7.80 -7.56 -22.67
CA HIS A 291 -8.71 -6.42 -22.81
C HIS A 291 -8.19 -5.31 -23.73
N ASP A 292 -6.89 -5.29 -24.02
CA ASP A 292 -6.26 -4.26 -24.85
C ASP A 292 -5.98 -4.75 -26.28
N ALA A 293 -6.81 -4.33 -27.22
CA ALA A 293 -6.68 -4.67 -28.64
C ALA A 293 -5.36 -4.17 -29.26
N SER A 294 -4.74 -3.12 -28.71
CA SER A 294 -3.48 -2.58 -29.21
C SER A 294 -2.31 -3.56 -28.98
N ILE A 295 -2.33 -4.32 -27.87
CA ILE A 295 -1.32 -5.34 -27.56
C ILE A 295 -1.41 -6.50 -28.56
N VAL A 296 -2.63 -6.95 -28.86
CA VAL A 296 -2.87 -8.01 -29.84
C VAL A 296 -2.38 -7.58 -31.23
N GLN A 297 -2.67 -6.34 -31.62
CA GLN A 297 -2.20 -5.79 -32.89
C GLN A 297 -0.67 -5.67 -32.94
N MET A 298 -0.06 -5.19 -31.85
CA MET A 298 1.39 -5.00 -31.73
C MET A 298 2.15 -6.34 -31.79
N ALA A 299 1.65 -7.39 -31.12
CA ALA A 299 2.25 -8.72 -31.19
C ALA A 299 2.31 -9.24 -32.63
N ARG A 300 1.22 -9.06 -33.39
CA ARG A 300 1.12 -9.48 -34.80
C ARG A 300 1.93 -8.61 -35.76
N SER A 301 2.08 -7.32 -35.46
CA SER A 301 2.83 -6.40 -36.32
C SER A 301 4.34 -6.50 -36.12
N LEU A 302 4.80 -6.74 -34.89
CA LEU A 302 6.23 -6.75 -34.57
C LEU A 302 6.88 -8.13 -34.74
N PHE A 303 6.13 -9.21 -34.54
CA PHE A 303 6.70 -10.55 -34.49
C PHE A 303 6.02 -11.54 -35.45
N VAL A 304 6.75 -12.58 -35.81
CA VAL A 304 6.24 -13.83 -36.39
C VAL A 304 6.95 -14.98 -35.69
N VAL A 305 6.18 -15.92 -35.16
CA VAL A 305 6.75 -17.17 -34.64
C VAL A 305 6.84 -18.15 -35.79
N GLU A 306 8.06 -18.63 -36.09
CA GLU A 306 8.21 -19.70 -37.07
C GLU A 306 7.85 -21.03 -36.41
N ALA A 307 6.87 -21.73 -36.97
CA ALA A 307 6.54 -23.08 -36.55
C ALA A 307 7.67 -24.02 -37.00
N GLU A 308 8.15 -24.84 -36.06
CA GLU A 308 9.23 -25.81 -36.25
C GLU A 308 9.15 -26.57 -37.59
N PRO A 309 10.23 -26.68 -38.37
CA PRO A 309 10.32 -27.73 -39.38
C PRO A 309 10.34 -29.08 -38.68
N ALA A 310 9.45 -30.00 -39.10
CA ALA A 310 9.33 -31.34 -38.55
C ALA A 310 10.71 -32.00 -38.34
N LEU A 311 11.07 -32.25 -37.08
CA LEU A 311 12.35 -32.85 -36.68
C LEU A 311 12.55 -34.20 -37.39
N SER A 312 13.63 -34.31 -38.18
CA SER A 312 14.18 -35.58 -38.64
C SER A 312 14.57 -36.44 -37.42
N PRO A 313 14.32 -37.76 -37.41
CA PRO A 313 14.64 -38.60 -36.26
C PRO A 313 16.15 -38.63 -36.02
N ALA A 314 16.59 -38.11 -34.86
CA ALA A 314 17.98 -38.15 -34.42
C ALA A 314 18.39 -39.58 -34.02
N PRO A 315 19.68 -39.98 -34.19
CA PRO A 315 20.17 -41.28 -33.77
C PRO A 315 20.07 -41.45 -32.24
N CYS A 316 19.64 -42.63 -31.80
CA CYS A 316 19.37 -42.99 -30.40
C CYS A 316 20.45 -42.53 -29.40
N GLY A 317 20.04 -41.85 -28.33
CA GLY A 317 20.80 -41.75 -27.07
C GLY A 317 20.95 -40.37 -26.45
N VAL A 318 20.58 -39.29 -27.14
CA VAL A 318 20.60 -37.92 -26.59
C VAL A 318 19.15 -37.48 -26.34
N PRO A 319 18.80 -36.92 -25.17
CA PRO A 319 17.49 -36.30 -24.97
C PRO A 319 17.26 -35.28 -26.09
N PRO A 320 16.06 -35.19 -26.69
CA PRO A 320 15.81 -34.18 -27.70
C PRO A 320 16.00 -32.80 -27.05
N CYS A 321 17.09 -32.11 -27.39
CA CYS A 321 17.23 -30.70 -27.09
C CYS A 321 16.12 -30.01 -27.88
N ILE A 322 15.08 -29.56 -27.18
CA ILE A 322 14.00 -28.81 -27.80
C ILE A 322 14.65 -27.53 -28.35
N PRO A 323 14.63 -27.32 -29.68
CA PRO A 323 15.20 -26.11 -30.25
C PRO A 323 14.45 -24.88 -29.70
N PRO A 324 15.14 -23.75 -29.50
CA PRO A 324 14.50 -22.53 -29.03
C PRO A 324 13.46 -22.08 -30.06
N VAL A 325 12.33 -21.56 -29.56
CA VAL A 325 11.29 -21.02 -30.42
C VAL A 325 11.84 -19.85 -31.21
N ARG A 326 11.76 -19.95 -32.53
CA ARG A 326 12.24 -18.92 -33.45
C ARG A 326 11.20 -17.83 -33.60
N VAL A 327 11.61 -16.60 -33.29
CA VAL A 327 10.77 -15.41 -33.40
C VAL A 327 11.43 -14.43 -34.37
N MET A 328 10.82 -14.25 -35.53
CA MET A 328 11.23 -13.22 -36.49
C MET A 328 10.72 -11.86 -36.04
N VAL A 329 11.61 -10.87 -36.00
CA VAL A 329 11.32 -9.49 -35.65
C VAL A 329 11.18 -8.67 -36.93
N LYS A 330 9.97 -8.21 -37.23
CA LYS A 330 9.63 -7.49 -38.46
C LYS A 330 10.13 -6.04 -38.48
N ASP A 331 10.16 -5.40 -37.33
CA ASP A 331 10.51 -3.98 -37.23
C ASP A 331 12.02 -3.82 -36.96
N SER A 332 12.73 -3.20 -37.91
CA SER A 332 14.19 -3.06 -37.86
C SER A 332 14.65 -2.12 -36.74
N ALA A 333 13.87 -1.08 -36.43
CA ALA A 333 14.17 -0.16 -35.33
C ALA A 333 14.04 -0.87 -33.98
N PHE A 334 12.95 -1.61 -33.77
CA PHE A 334 12.75 -2.44 -32.60
C PHE A 334 13.83 -3.50 -32.46
N CYS A 335 14.21 -4.16 -33.57
CA CYS A 335 15.25 -5.17 -33.55
C CYS A 335 16.61 -4.60 -33.11
N SER A 336 16.94 -3.37 -33.50
CA SER A 336 18.17 -2.71 -33.04
C SER A 336 18.18 -2.41 -31.54
N CYS A 337 17.01 -2.16 -30.95
CA CYS A 337 16.83 -1.90 -29.53
C CYS A 337 16.63 -3.16 -28.68
N LEU A 338 16.38 -4.32 -29.32
CA LEU A 338 16.01 -5.56 -28.62
C LEU A 338 17.06 -6.03 -27.60
N PRO A 339 18.38 -6.02 -27.89
CA PRO A 339 19.39 -6.38 -26.90
C PRO A 339 19.35 -5.49 -25.65
N ASP A 340 19.17 -4.18 -25.83
CA ASP A 340 19.08 -3.22 -24.72
C ASP A 340 17.79 -3.41 -23.90
N ILE A 341 16.68 -3.71 -24.59
CA ILE A 341 15.40 -4.03 -23.93
C ILE A 341 15.53 -5.30 -23.10
N LEU A 342 16.16 -6.35 -23.63
CA LEU A 342 16.40 -7.58 -22.87
C LEU A 342 17.37 -7.33 -21.72
N HIS A 343 18.43 -6.56 -21.92
CA HIS A 343 19.33 -6.20 -20.83
C HIS A 343 18.60 -5.44 -19.72
N PHE A 344 17.71 -4.51 -20.09
CA PHE A 344 16.84 -3.81 -19.14
C PHE A 344 15.94 -4.78 -18.38
N ILE A 345 15.29 -5.71 -19.08
CA ILE A 345 14.49 -6.78 -18.48
C ILE A 345 15.37 -7.56 -17.48
N TYR A 346 16.45 -8.19 -17.92
CA TYR A 346 17.24 -9.08 -17.07
C TYR A 346 18.04 -8.37 -15.96
N SER A 347 18.12 -7.04 -15.97
CA SER A 347 18.70 -6.24 -14.87
C SER A 347 17.83 -6.17 -13.60
N GLY A 348 16.59 -6.69 -13.64
CA GLY A 348 15.71 -6.74 -12.48
C GLY A 348 15.27 -5.36 -11.98
N THR A 349 15.32 -4.32 -12.83
CA THR A 349 15.00 -2.93 -12.47
C THR A 349 13.50 -2.63 -12.40
N TRP A 350 12.63 -3.65 -12.37
CA TRP A 350 11.21 -3.47 -12.07
C TRP A 350 11.02 -3.14 -10.58
N ARG A 351 10.63 -1.91 -10.30
CA ARG A 351 10.13 -1.45 -9.01
C ARG A 351 8.79 -0.77 -9.17
#